data_AF-A0A7C2KUU6-F1
#
_entry.id   AF-A0A7C2KUU6-F1
#
_cell.length_a   1.000
_cell.length_b   1.000
_cell.length_c   1.000
_cell.angle_alpha   90.00
_cell.angle_beta   90.00
_cell.angle_gamma   90.00
#
_symmetry.space_group_name_H-M   'P 1'
#
loop_
_entity.id
_entity.type
_entity.pdbx_description
1 polymer ?
#
loop_
_entity_poly.entity_id
_entity_poly.type
_entity_poly.pdbx_seq_one_letter_code
_entity_poly.pdbx_strand_id
1 'polypeptide(L)' 'MTTLQEARRERGWDCTDVAEEVAAACSRPGEEQIRRRAYEIYLRRGGGPGDPLEDWLQAERELREELVRARQGPAPGAMS' A
#
# COMPACT_ATOMS: atom_id res chain seq x y z
N MET A 1 11.25 -17.84 -47.67
CA MET A 1 12.02 -17.13 -46.62
C MET A 1 11.06 -16.31 -45.80
N THR A 2 10.30 -16.98 -44.94
CA THR A 2 9.27 -16.34 -44.11
C THR A 2 9.22 -17.09 -42.78
N THR A 3 9.24 -16.29 -41.71
CA THR A 3 8.92 -16.60 -40.31
C THR A 3 9.82 -17.57 -39.55
N LEU A 4 11.13 -17.28 -39.51
CA LEU A 4 11.94 -17.59 -38.32
C LEU A 4 11.66 -16.57 -37.18
N GLN A 5 10.38 -16.33 -36.89
CA GLN A 5 9.91 -15.38 -35.87
C GLN A 5 8.66 -15.90 -35.13
N GLU A 6 8.56 -17.21 -34.90
CA GLU A 6 7.42 -17.80 -34.18
C GLU A 6 7.86 -18.68 -33.01
N ALA A 7 9.01 -18.39 -32.42
CA ALA A 7 9.48 -19.03 -31.18
C ALA A 7 9.65 -18.03 -30.02
N ARG A 8 8.78 -16.99 -29.99
CA ARG A 8 8.67 -16.06 -28.85
C ARG A 8 7.27 -16.14 -28.23
N ARG A 9 6.68 -17.33 -28.20
CA ARG A 9 5.32 -17.57 -27.69
C ARG A 9 5.31 -18.45 -26.43
N GLU A 10 6.36 -18.32 -25.62
CA GLU A 10 6.45 -18.88 -24.26
C GLU A 10 7.03 -17.86 -23.27
N ARG A 11 6.47 -16.64 -23.26
CA ARG A 11 6.35 -15.87 -22.02
C ARG A 11 4.85 -15.85 -21.72
N GLY A 12 4.30 -16.72 -20.89
CA GLY A 12 4.85 -17.11 -19.59
C GLY A 12 4.94 -15.83 -18.76
N TRP A 13 3.77 -15.25 -18.44
CA TRP A 13 3.58 -13.91 -17.88
C TRP A 13 4.25 -12.78 -18.66
N ASP A 14 3.49 -12.14 -19.55
CA ASP A 14 3.80 -10.76 -19.90
C ASP A 14 3.50 -9.90 -18.65
N CYS A 15 4.54 -9.63 -17.87
CA CYS A 15 4.45 -8.94 -16.57
C CYS A 15 4.20 -7.44 -16.70
N THR A 16 3.56 -6.95 -17.76
CA THR A 16 3.26 -5.52 -17.89
C THR A 16 1.94 -5.14 -17.21
N ASP A 17 0.97 -6.05 -17.11
CA ASP A 17 -0.25 -5.83 -16.31
C ASP A 17 0.01 -5.85 -14.79
N VAL A 18 0.97 -6.66 -14.31
CA VAL A 18 1.28 -6.69 -12.88
C VAL A 18 2.01 -5.43 -12.41
N ALA A 19 2.67 -4.67 -13.29
CA ALA A 19 3.44 -3.49 -12.87
C ALA A 19 2.55 -2.34 -12.38
N GLU A 20 1.38 -2.13 -13.00
CA GLU A 20 0.40 -1.15 -12.49
C GLU A 20 -0.30 -1.67 -11.22
N GLU A 21 -0.55 -2.97 -11.11
CA GLU A 21 -1.13 -3.58 -9.90
C GLU A 21 -0.15 -3.53 -8.70
N VAL A 22 1.17 -3.72 -8.92
CA VAL A 22 2.18 -3.54 -7.85
C VAL A 22 2.32 -2.05 -7.50
N ALA A 23 2.19 -1.13 -8.46
CA ALA A 23 2.18 0.30 -8.19
C ALA A 23 0.91 0.76 -7.44
N ALA A 24 -0.24 0.13 -7.71
CA ALA A 24 -1.48 0.32 -6.95
C ALA A 24 -1.36 -0.28 -5.53
N ALA A 25 -0.69 -1.43 -5.39
CA ALA A 25 -0.30 -1.97 -4.09
C ALA A 25 0.73 -1.08 -3.36
N CYS A 26 1.55 -0.31 -4.08
CA CYS A 26 2.38 0.75 -3.49
C CYS A 26 1.60 2.04 -3.16
N SER A 27 0.35 2.17 -3.65
CA SER A 27 -0.50 3.35 -3.45
C SER A 27 -1.48 3.21 -2.29
N ARG A 28 -1.79 1.98 -1.90
CA ARG A 28 -2.78 1.65 -0.88
C ARG A 28 -2.08 0.92 0.26
N PRO A 29 -2.37 1.23 1.54
CA PRO A 29 -1.71 0.54 2.63
C PRO A 29 -2.06 -0.94 2.61
N GLY A 30 -1.05 -1.78 2.76
CA GLY A 30 -1.24 -3.22 2.81
C GLY A 30 -1.96 -3.63 4.10
N GLU A 31 -2.72 -4.72 4.05
CA GLU A 31 -3.50 -5.20 5.20
C GLU A 31 -2.62 -5.42 6.44
N GLU A 32 -1.40 -5.92 6.27
CA GLU A 32 -0.44 -6.10 7.37
C GLU A 32 -0.02 -4.77 8.02
N GLN A 33 0.13 -3.70 7.24
CA GLN A 33 0.45 -2.39 7.78
C GLN A 33 -0.72 -1.83 8.59
N ILE A 34 -1.94 -1.99 8.06
CA ILE A 34 -3.17 -1.59 8.74
C ILE A 34 -3.34 -2.37 10.04
N ARG A 35 -3.10 -3.69 10.02
CA ARG A 35 -3.18 -4.55 11.20
C ARG A 35 -2.21 -4.12 12.30
N ARG A 36 -0.94 -3.86 11.96
CA ARG A 36 0.06 -3.36 12.91
C ARG A 36 -0.37 -2.03 13.50
N ARG A 37 -0.82 -1.10 12.65
CA ARG A 37 -1.25 0.22 13.09
C ARG A 37 -2.49 0.16 13.99
N ALA A 38 -3.47 -0.69 13.67
CA ALA A 38 -4.64 -0.93 14.50
C ALA A 38 -4.27 -1.50 15.88
N TYR A 39 -3.31 -2.42 15.93
CA TYR A 39 -2.80 -2.96 17.18
C TYR A 39 -2.11 -1.88 18.05
N GLU A 40 -1.34 -0.98 17.43
CA GLU A 40 -0.75 0.16 18.15
C GLU A 40 -1.83 1.09 18.74
N ILE A 41 -2.92 1.33 18.01
CA ILE A 41 -4.06 2.13 18.49
C ILE A 41 -4.73 1.43 19.69
N TYR A 42 -4.99 0.13 19.58
CA TYR A 42 -5.52 -0.69 20.67
C TYR A 42 -4.64 -0.62 21.93
N LEU A 43 -3.33 -0.75 21.77
CA LEU A 43 -2.37 -0.63 22.88
C LEU A 43 -2.39 0.77 23.49
N ARG A 44 -2.50 1.83 22.68
CA ARG A 44 -2.57 3.22 23.16
C ARG A 44 -3.84 3.49 23.97
N ARG A 45 -4.95 2.80 23.67
CA ARG A 45 -6.19 2.83 24.48
C ARG A 45 -6.07 2.06 25.80
N GLY A 46 -4.95 1.37 26.05
CA GLY A 46 -4.74 0.59 27.27
C GLY A 46 -5.55 -0.71 27.32
N GLY A 47 -5.94 -1.25 26.17
CA GLY A 47 -6.72 -2.50 26.10
C GLY A 47 -8.16 -2.40 26.65
N GLY A 48 -8.71 -1.18 26.71
CA GLY A 48 -10.10 -0.96 27.10
C GLY A 48 -11.12 -1.50 26.09
N PRO A 49 -12.43 -1.49 26.42
CA PRO A 49 -13.49 -1.91 25.49
C PRO A 49 -13.52 -0.95 24.30
N GLY A 50 -12.86 -1.34 23.21
CA GLY A 50 -12.87 -0.69 21.91
C GLY A 50 -13.31 -1.68 20.85
N ASP A 51 -13.80 -1.15 19.74
CA ASP A 51 -14.15 -1.98 18.59
C ASP A 51 -12.90 -2.16 17.71
N PRO A 52 -12.40 -3.39 17.49
CA PRO A 52 -11.23 -3.63 16.66
C PRO A 52 -11.43 -3.19 15.20
N LEU A 53 -12.69 -3.16 14.72
CA LEU A 53 -13.02 -2.63 13.39
C LEU A 53 -12.81 -1.12 13.35
N GLU A 54 -13.19 -0.39 14.40
CA GLU A 54 -12.95 1.06 14.48
C GLU A 54 -11.45 1.38 14.47
N ASP A 55 -10.64 0.62 15.23
CA ASP A 55 -9.18 0.78 15.24
C ASP A 55 -8.56 0.41 13.89
N TRP A 56 -9.12 -0.57 13.18
CA TRP A 56 -8.72 -0.95 11.82
C TRP A 56 -9.06 0.12 10.77
N LEU A 57 -10.27 0.68 10.82
CA LEU A 57 -10.69 1.77 9.92
C LEU A 57 -9.88 3.05 10.18
N GLN A 58 -9.56 3.33 11.45
CA GLN A 58 -8.69 4.43 11.82
C GLN A 58 -7.27 4.24 11.27
N ALA A 59 -6.71 3.03 11.41
CA ALA A 59 -5.41 2.68 10.87
C ALA A 59 -5.35 2.81 9.33
N GLU A 60 -6.39 2.39 8.60
CA GLU A 60 -6.43 2.53 7.14
C GLU A 60 -6.37 4.01 6.72
N ARG A 61 -7.13 4.88 7.40
CA ARG A 61 -7.14 6.32 7.13
C ARG A 61 -5.77 6.96 7.36
N GLU A 62 -5.17 6.72 8.53
CA GLU A 62 -3.85 7.29 8.87
C GLU A 62 -2.77 6.87 7.87
N LEU A 63 -2.72 5.58 7.51
CA LEU A 63 -1.72 5.09 6.56
C LEU A 63 -1.97 5.62 5.15
N ARG A 64 -3.23 5.83 4.74
CA ARG A 64 -3.55 6.45 3.46
C ARG A 64 -3.10 7.90 3.41
N GLU A 65 -3.30 8.66 4.49
CA GLU A 65 -2.81 10.03 4.61
C GLU A 65 -1.29 10.10 4.60
N GLU A 66 -0.61 9.18 5.31
CA GLU A 66 0.85 9.07 5.29
C GLU A 66 1.39 8.75 3.89
N LEU A 67 0.75 7.85 3.14
CA LEU A 67 1.13 7.56 1.76
C LEU A 67 0.94 8.76 0.83
N VAL A 68 -0.17 9.49 0.99
CA VAL A 68 -0.43 10.73 0.24
C VAL A 68 0.62 11.78 0.59
N ARG A 69 0.93 11.96 1.88
CA ARG A 69 1.95 12.89 2.36
C ARG A 69 3.35 12.51 1.88
N ALA A 70 3.70 11.23 1.93
CA ALA A 70 4.97 10.71 1.44
C ALA A 70 5.12 10.92 -0.07
N ARG A 71 4.03 10.76 -0.83
CA ARG A 71 3.97 11.09 -2.26
C ARG A 71 4.08 12.59 -2.53
N GLN A 72 3.52 13.42 -1.67
CA GLN A 72 3.54 14.88 -1.83
C GLN A 72 4.87 15.52 -1.42
N GLY A 73 5.81 14.75 -0.84
CA GLY A 73 7.08 15.27 -0.35
C GLY A 73 6.90 16.24 0.84
N PRO A 74 7.92 16.46 1.67
CA PRO A 74 7.85 17.52 2.67
C PRO A 74 7.69 18.86 1.95
N ALA A 75 6.63 19.60 2.26
CA ALA A 75 6.46 20.96 1.77
C ALA A 75 7.73 21.77 2.14
N PRO A 76 8.34 22.52 1.20
CA PRO A 76 9.49 23.37 1.50
C PRO A 76 9.04 24.51 2.41
N GLY A 77 9.11 24.30 3.73
CA GLY A 77 8.66 25.28 4.72
C GLY A 77 8.62 24.79 6.17
N ALA A 78 8.76 23.49 6.44
CA ALA A 78 8.74 22.94 7.81
C ALA A 78 10.14 22.76 8.44
N MET A 79 11.09 23.64 8.10
CA MET A 79 12.33 23.83 8.86
C MET A 79 12.50 25.32 9.11
N SER A 80 12.24 25.75 10.35
CA SER A 80 12.66 27.05 10.89
C SER A 80 13.58 26.80 12.07
#